data_AF-Q5GZX0-F1
#
_entry.id   AF-Q5GZX0-F1
#
_cell.length_a   1.000
_cell.length_b   1.000
_cell.length_c   1.000
_cell.angle_alpha   90.00
_cell.angle_beta   90.00
_cell.angle_gamma   90.00
#
_symmetry.space_group_name_H-M   'P 1'
#
loop_
_entity.id
_entity.type
_entity.pdbx_description
1 polymer ?
#
loop_
_entity_poly.entity_id
_entity_poly.type
_entity_poly.pdbx_seq_one_letter_code
_entity_poly.pdbx_strand_id
1 'polypeptide(L)'
;MPVGSTHYVADGFPDRIVATPAQDAATGFAVAWRTDASVNQPRLELVVAGNSPGVGTPRRIRASTATLASENGSSHHHRADVDGLHPDTLYAYRLPLTAYRVQGQGQGQGTWGAWNHFCTAATASTPLTLLYFGDTQNKNLSLVPRVI
;
A
#
# COMPACT_ATOMS: atom_id res chain seq x y z
N MET A 1 -18.68 -5.67 -16.94
CA MET A 1 -19.16 -4.36 -16.46
C MET A 1 -20.09 -3.78 -17.52
N PRO A 2 -21.13 -3.00 -17.18
CA PRO A 2 -21.92 -2.31 -18.19
C PRO A 2 -21.03 -1.43 -19.08
N VAL A 3 -21.36 -1.34 -20.37
CA VAL A 3 -20.66 -0.45 -21.31
C VAL A 3 -20.71 0.98 -20.75
N GLY A 4 -19.55 1.63 -20.63
CA GLY A 4 -19.43 2.99 -20.07
C GLY A 4 -19.24 3.08 -18.55
N SER A 5 -19.14 1.96 -17.83
CA SER A 5 -18.86 1.98 -16.39
C SER A 5 -17.40 2.41 -16.10
N THR A 6 -17.23 3.43 -15.25
CA THR A 6 -15.90 3.93 -14.82
C THR A 6 -15.45 3.37 -13.47
N HIS A 7 -16.22 2.46 -12.86
CA HIS A 7 -16.09 2.07 -11.46
C HIS A 7 -14.73 1.44 -11.08
N TYR A 8 -13.97 0.92 -12.05
CA TYR A 8 -12.64 0.33 -11.81
C TYR A 8 -11.49 1.02 -12.55
N VAL A 9 -11.79 2.12 -13.24
CA VAL A 9 -10.77 2.98 -13.86
C VAL A 9 -9.90 3.54 -12.74
N ALA A 10 -8.58 3.40 -12.89
CA ALA A 10 -7.64 3.92 -11.90
C ALA A 10 -7.57 5.46 -12.01
N ASP A 11 -7.27 6.12 -10.90
CA ASP A 11 -6.98 7.56 -10.83
C ASP A 11 -5.64 7.81 -10.11
N GLY A 12 -5.30 9.07 -9.87
CA GLY A 12 -4.05 9.44 -9.19
C GLY A 12 -3.98 9.02 -7.71
N PHE A 13 -5.08 8.53 -7.11
CA PHE A 13 -5.11 8.08 -5.73
C PHE A 13 -4.73 6.59 -5.65
N PRO A 14 -3.90 6.19 -4.67
CA PRO A 14 -3.59 4.79 -4.45
C PRO A 14 -4.83 3.96 -4.13
N ASP A 15 -5.11 2.94 -4.93
CA ASP A 15 -6.13 1.92 -4.67
C ASP A 15 -5.51 0.52 -4.67
N ARG A 16 -6.33 -0.50 -4.31
CA ARG A 16 -5.90 -1.92 -4.27
C ARG A 16 -4.60 -2.13 -3.50
N ILE A 17 -4.50 -1.47 -2.35
CA ILE A 17 -3.33 -1.52 -1.48
C ILE A 17 -3.26 -2.90 -0.84
N VAL A 18 -2.14 -3.59 -1.03
CA VAL A 18 -1.87 -4.91 -0.47
C VAL A 18 -0.53 -4.88 0.26
N ALA A 19 -0.55 -5.38 1.48
CA ALA A 19 0.56 -5.37 2.41
C ALA A 19 0.99 -6.83 2.62
N THR A 20 2.25 -7.18 2.35
CA THR A 20 2.76 -8.55 2.40
C THR A 20 4.08 -8.64 3.17
N PRO A 21 4.29 -9.64 4.03
CA PRO A 21 5.61 -9.87 4.62
C PRO A 21 6.65 -10.13 3.53
N ALA A 22 7.90 -9.73 3.80
CA ALA A 22 9.03 -10.18 2.99
C ALA A 22 9.33 -11.66 3.25
N GLN A 23 10.28 -12.23 2.50
CA GLN A 23 10.75 -13.60 2.73
C GLN A 23 11.22 -13.80 4.17
N ASP A 24 11.93 -12.81 4.72
CA ASP A 24 12.14 -12.69 6.17
C ASP A 24 11.15 -11.65 6.73
N ALA A 25 10.06 -12.14 7.30
CA ALA A 25 8.99 -11.30 7.85
C ALA A 25 9.39 -10.54 9.13
N ALA A 26 10.50 -10.91 9.77
CA ALA A 26 10.99 -10.22 10.97
C ALA A 26 11.76 -8.95 10.62
N THR A 27 12.32 -8.87 9.40
CA THR A 27 13.22 -7.78 8.99
C THR A 27 12.78 -7.06 7.72
N GLY A 28 11.68 -7.48 7.10
CA GLY A 28 11.19 -6.86 5.88
C GLY A 28 9.68 -6.99 5.64
N PHE A 29 9.19 -6.09 4.80
CA PHE A 29 7.80 -6.00 4.40
C PHE A 29 7.69 -5.40 2.99
N ALA A 30 6.58 -5.61 2.31
CA ALA A 30 6.32 -4.96 1.03
C ALA A 30 4.89 -4.45 0.94
N VAL A 31 4.73 -3.32 0.26
CA VAL A 31 3.41 -2.75 -0.03
C VAL A 31 3.29 -2.59 -1.55
N ALA A 32 2.23 -3.16 -2.11
CA ALA A 32 1.84 -2.99 -3.49
C ALA A 32 0.55 -2.17 -3.57
N TRP A 33 0.42 -1.32 -4.60
CA TRP A 33 -0.78 -0.53 -4.83
C TRP A 33 -0.91 -0.18 -6.32
N ARG A 34 -2.06 0.36 -6.71
CA ARG A 34 -2.32 0.80 -8.07
C ARG A 34 -2.69 2.28 -8.12
N THR A 35 -2.31 2.94 -9.22
CA THR A 35 -2.76 4.29 -9.60
C THR A 35 -3.01 4.32 -11.12
N ASP A 36 -3.45 5.46 -11.64
CA ASP A 36 -3.39 5.79 -13.05
C ASP A 36 -1.93 5.95 -13.53
N ALA A 37 -1.78 6.13 -14.84
CA ALA A 37 -0.49 6.28 -15.49
C ALA A 37 0.17 7.66 -15.32
N SER A 38 -0.46 8.60 -14.61
CA SER A 38 0.12 9.93 -14.37
C SER A 38 1.16 9.94 -13.25
N VAL A 39 1.16 8.91 -12.39
CA VAL A 39 2.05 8.79 -11.23
C VAL A 39 3.40 8.16 -11.64
N ASN A 40 4.43 9.00 -11.69
CA ASN A 40 5.78 8.62 -12.14
C ASN A 40 6.84 8.59 -11.03
N GLN A 41 6.50 9.03 -9.81
CA GLN A 41 7.40 9.03 -8.66
C GLN A 41 6.76 8.35 -7.44
N PRO A 42 6.39 7.07 -7.57
CA PRO A 42 5.73 6.34 -6.48
C PRO A 42 6.70 6.16 -5.31
N ARG A 43 6.18 6.39 -4.11
CA ARG A 43 6.94 6.34 -2.86
C ARG A 43 6.03 5.95 -1.71
N LEU A 44 6.64 5.37 -0.69
CA LEU A 44 6.03 5.04 0.59
C LEU A 44 6.80 5.76 1.70
N GLU A 45 6.09 6.28 2.69
CA GLU A 45 6.69 6.75 3.95
C GLU A 45 6.43 5.73 5.05
N LEU A 46 7.45 5.49 5.86
CA LEU A 46 7.46 4.51 6.95
C LEU A 46 8.01 5.15 8.23
N VAL A 47 7.37 4.85 9.35
CA VAL A 47 7.85 5.18 10.71
C VAL A 47 7.67 3.98 11.63
N VAL A 48 8.49 3.90 12.68
CA VAL A 48 8.14 3.08 13.86
C VAL A 48 6.91 3.70 14.49
N ALA A 49 5.87 2.90 14.74
CA ALA A 49 4.65 3.38 15.37
C ALA A 49 4.90 3.61 16.86
N GLY A 50 4.64 4.83 17.33
CA GLY A 50 4.69 5.18 18.74
C GLY A 50 3.30 5.42 19.32
N ASN A 51 3.21 5.55 20.64
CA ASN A 51 1.94 5.77 21.37
C ASN A 51 1.44 7.23 21.31
N SER A 52 1.94 8.05 20.38
CA SER A 52 1.60 9.48 20.29
C SER A 52 1.16 9.87 18.87
N PRO A 53 0.36 10.94 18.71
CA PRO A 53 -0.02 11.46 17.40
C PRO A 53 1.18 11.98 16.57
N GLY A 54 2.30 12.26 17.24
CA GLY A 54 3.54 12.66 16.60
C GLY A 54 4.19 11.47 15.88
N VAL A 55 4.26 11.55 14.56
CA VAL A 55 5.06 10.63 13.75
C VAL A 55 6.48 11.18 13.67
N GLY A 56 7.47 10.35 14.00
CA GLY A 56 8.89 10.71 13.84
C GLY A 56 9.25 11.02 12.38
N THR A 57 10.52 11.32 12.10
CA THR A 57 10.97 11.55 10.71
C THR A 57 10.76 10.29 9.86
N PRO A 58 9.92 10.33 8.80
CA PRO A 58 9.63 9.13 8.02
C PRO A 58 10.78 8.75 7.10
N ARG A 59 11.08 7.45 7.06
CA ARG A 59 11.91 6.84 6.01
C ARG A 59 11.10 6.80 4.72
N ARG A 60 11.67 7.29 3.62
CA ARG A 60 11.06 7.24 2.29
C ARG A 60 11.62 6.09 1.48
N ILE A 61 10.72 5.28 0.91
CA ILE A 61 11.05 4.13 0.07
C ILE A 61 10.47 4.39 -1.31
N ARG A 62 11.32 4.33 -2.34
CA ARG A 62 10.88 4.44 -3.74
C ARG A 62 10.27 3.10 -4.18
N ALA A 63 9.16 3.16 -4.89
CA ALA A 63 8.53 1.97 -5.47
C ALA A 63 9.06 1.68 -6.87
N SER A 64 9.08 0.40 -7.24
CA SER A 64 9.10 -0.03 -8.64
C SER A 64 7.70 0.10 -9.25
N THR A 65 7.60 0.16 -10.58
CA THR A 65 6.34 0.29 -11.32
C THR A 65 6.28 -0.69 -12.47
N ALA A 66 5.15 -1.37 -12.62
CA ALA A 66 4.76 -2.08 -13.83
C ALA A 66 3.50 -1.44 -14.43
N THR A 67 3.46 -1.27 -15.75
CA THR A 67 2.30 -0.73 -16.46
C THR A 67 1.40 -1.85 -16.96
N LEU A 68 0.09 -1.67 -16.82
CA LEU A 68 -0.92 -2.58 -17.35
C LEU A 68 -1.91 -1.81 -18.22
N ALA A 69 -2.07 -2.24 -19.47
CA ALA A 69 -3.15 -1.79 -20.34
C ALA A 69 -4.31 -2.80 -20.29
N SER A 70 -5.52 -2.33 -20.02
CA SER A 70 -6.72 -3.17 -19.93
C SER A 70 -7.93 -2.46 -20.53
N GLU A 71 -9.08 -3.15 -20.57
CA GLU A 71 -10.36 -2.55 -20.95
C GLU A 71 -10.78 -1.38 -20.04
N ASN A 72 -10.27 -1.34 -18.80
CA ASN A 72 -10.51 -0.24 -17.85
C ASN A 72 -9.51 0.92 -18.01
N GLY A 73 -8.71 0.91 -19.09
CA GLY A 73 -7.64 1.88 -19.33
C GLY A 73 -6.26 1.42 -18.84
N SER A 74 -5.30 2.34 -18.91
CA SER A 74 -3.92 2.14 -18.47
C SER A 74 -3.77 2.43 -16.98
N SER A 75 -3.13 1.52 -16.24
CA SER A 75 -2.81 1.68 -14.83
C SER A 75 -1.35 1.37 -14.53
N HIS A 76 -0.85 2.00 -13.46
CA HIS A 76 0.46 1.71 -12.89
C HIS A 76 0.28 0.86 -11.63
N HIS A 77 1.04 -0.22 -11.54
CA HIS A 77 1.10 -1.12 -10.38
C HIS A 77 2.46 -0.94 -9.72
N HIS A 78 2.44 -0.43 -8.50
CA HIS A 78 3.62 -0.08 -7.75
C HIS A 78 3.94 -1.12 -6.69
N ARG A 79 5.23 -1.30 -6.39
CA ARG A 79 5.68 -2.11 -5.26
C ARG A 79 6.86 -1.44 -4.56
N ALA A 80 6.71 -1.21 -3.26
CA ALA A 80 7.79 -0.78 -2.39
C ALA A 80 8.22 -1.97 -1.51
N ASP A 81 9.45 -2.41 -1.67
CA ASP A 81 10.09 -3.39 -0.80
C ASP A 81 10.86 -2.66 0.31
N VAL A 82 10.58 -3.02 1.56
CA VAL A 82 11.13 -2.40 2.77
C VAL A 82 11.98 -3.43 3.51
N ASP A 83 13.21 -3.05 3.83
CA ASP A 83 14.19 -3.87 4.52
C ASP A 83 14.69 -3.19 5.81
N GLY A 84 15.56 -3.86 6.55
CA GLY A 84 16.22 -3.31 7.73
C GLY A 84 15.23 -2.98 8.87
N LEU A 85 14.14 -3.73 8.96
CA LEU A 85 13.17 -3.61 10.06
C LEU A 85 13.65 -4.42 11.26
N HIS A 86 13.15 -4.05 12.44
CA HIS A 86 13.40 -4.79 13.66
C HIS A 86 12.29 -5.83 13.88
N PRO A 87 12.62 -7.03 14.38
CA PRO A 87 11.60 -8.02 14.76
C PRO A 87 10.63 -7.48 15.81
N ASP A 88 9.41 -8.03 15.83
CA ASP A 88 8.37 -7.72 16.84
C ASP A 88 8.13 -6.21 17.05
N THR A 89 8.10 -5.46 15.96
CA THR A 89 8.01 -4.00 15.99
C THR A 89 6.81 -3.52 15.18
N LEU A 90 5.98 -2.69 15.82
CA LEU A 90 4.86 -2.03 15.15
C LEU A 90 5.39 -0.87 14.29
N TYR A 91 5.04 -0.88 13.01
CA TYR A 91 5.34 0.17 12.06
C TYR A 91 4.04 0.79 11.52
N ALA A 92 4.15 2.04 11.10
CA ALA A 92 3.11 2.72 10.34
C ALA A 92 3.66 3.15 8.98
N TYR A 93 2.87 2.96 7.92
CA TYR A 93 3.19 3.42 6.57
C TYR A 93 2.05 4.22 5.95
N ARG A 94 2.39 5.07 4.97
CA ARG A 94 1.41 5.80 4.18
C ARG A 94 1.87 5.99 2.75
N LEU A 95 0.90 6.20 1.87
CA LEU A 95 1.11 6.45 0.44
C LEU A 95 0.72 7.89 0.11
N PRO A 96 1.40 8.54 -0.84
CA PRO A 96 1.02 9.88 -1.29
C PRO A 96 -0.31 9.79 -2.05
N LEU A 97 -1.20 10.72 -1.77
CA LEU A 97 -2.34 11.00 -2.62
C LEU A 97 -1.85 11.94 -3.72
N THR A 98 -1.90 11.48 -4.97
CA THR A 98 -1.70 12.39 -6.09
C THR A 98 -3.05 13.05 -6.38
N ALA A 99 -3.43 14.00 -5.53
CA ALA A 99 -4.60 14.83 -5.82
C ALA A 99 -4.25 15.73 -7.01
N TYR A 100 -5.01 15.57 -8.09
CA TYR A 100 -5.31 16.55 -9.14
C TYR A 100 -4.21 17.57 -9.47
N ARG A 101 -3.66 17.52 -10.69
CA ARG A 101 -2.93 18.68 -11.23
C ARG A 101 -3.89 19.88 -11.24
N VAL A 102 -3.77 20.80 -10.29
CA VAL A 102 -4.18 22.18 -10.55
C VAL A 102 -3.18 22.70 -11.58
N GLN A 103 -3.66 22.97 -12.81
CA GLN A 103 -2.84 23.57 -13.86
C GLN A 103 -2.12 24.81 -13.29
N GLY A 104 -0.79 24.83 -13.37
CA GLY A 104 0.03 25.97 -12.94
C GLY A 104 0.67 25.84 -11.54
N GLN A 105 0.34 24.83 -10.75
CA GLN A 105 1.16 24.48 -9.58
C GLN A 105 2.09 23.31 -9.94
N GLY A 106 3.40 23.53 -9.82
CA GLY A 106 4.40 22.46 -9.90
C GLY A 106 4.06 21.31 -8.96
N GLN A 107 4.75 20.17 -9.06
CA GLN A 107 4.48 18.93 -8.30
C GLN A 107 4.46 19.21 -6.78
N GLY A 108 3.29 19.63 -6.28
CA GLY A 108 3.11 20.24 -4.97
C GLY A 108 3.30 19.20 -3.89
N GLN A 109 3.76 19.64 -2.72
CA GLN A 109 4.00 18.82 -1.53
C GLN A 109 2.81 17.87 -1.34
N GLY A 110 3.03 16.60 -1.68
CA GLY A 110 1.95 15.65 -1.89
C GLY A 110 1.05 15.56 -0.67
N THR A 111 -0.25 15.65 -0.87
CA THR A 111 -1.22 15.22 0.14
C THR A 111 -0.91 13.76 0.48
N TRP A 112 -1.03 13.36 1.73
CA TRP A 112 -0.73 12.00 2.17
C TRP A 112 -2.01 11.26 2.54
N GLY A 113 -2.04 9.98 2.24
CA GLY A 113 -3.10 9.09 2.69
C GLY A 113 -3.02 8.85 4.19
N ALA A 114 -4.03 8.16 4.71
CA ALA A 114 -4.04 7.71 6.10
C ALA A 114 -2.82 6.80 6.39
N TRP A 115 -2.37 6.84 7.65
CA TRP A 115 -1.41 5.89 8.17
C TRP A 115 -2.06 4.51 8.32
N ASN A 116 -1.36 3.48 7.87
CA ASN A 116 -1.72 2.07 7.99
C ASN A 116 -0.65 1.36 8.82
N HIS A 117 -1.04 0.38 9.63
CA HIS A 117 -0.11 -0.28 10.54
C HIS A 117 0.18 -1.72 10.12
N PHE A 118 1.38 -2.20 10.42
CA PHE A 118 1.75 -3.61 10.40
C PHE A 118 2.77 -3.90 11.50
N CYS A 119 2.81 -5.14 11.97
CA CYS A 119 3.85 -5.61 12.88
C CYS A 119 4.76 -6.59 12.13
N THR A 120 6.08 -6.44 12.27
CA THR A 120 7.03 -7.46 11.82
C THR A 120 6.86 -8.74 12.64
N ALA A 121 7.20 -9.88 12.04
CA ALA A 121 7.24 -11.12 12.80
C ALA A 121 8.29 -11.01 13.93
N ALA A 122 8.01 -11.67 15.03
CA ALA A 122 9.00 -11.88 16.08
C ALA A 122 10.04 -12.93 15.63
N THR A 123 11.01 -13.23 16.49
CA THR A 123 11.97 -14.31 16.26
C THR A 123 11.28 -15.66 16.03
N ALA A 124 11.91 -16.57 15.29
CA ALA A 124 11.32 -17.87 14.91
C ALA A 124 10.83 -18.76 16.09
N SER A 125 11.29 -18.50 17.32
CA SER A 125 10.83 -19.18 18.52
C SER A 125 9.49 -18.66 19.08
N THR A 126 8.99 -17.54 18.59
CA THR A 126 7.76 -16.92 19.06
C THR A 126 6.56 -17.52 18.32
N PRO A 127 5.47 -17.88 19.02
CA PRO A 127 4.26 -18.37 18.36
C PRO A 127 3.70 -17.37 17.33
N LEU A 128 3.26 -17.90 16.19
CA LEU A 128 2.59 -17.14 15.13
C LEU A 128 1.16 -17.64 14.95
N THR A 129 0.23 -16.71 14.76
CA THR A 129 -1.14 -17.03 14.31
C THR A 129 -1.23 -16.76 12.81
N LEU A 130 -1.56 -17.79 12.03
CA LEU A 130 -1.85 -17.68 10.61
C LEU A 130 -3.34 -17.99 10.38
N LEU A 131 -4.03 -17.06 9.72
CA LEU A 131 -5.39 -17.29 9.26
C LEU A 131 -5.35 -17.79 7.81
N TYR A 132 -6.02 -18.90 7.53
CA TYR A 132 -6.05 -19.51 6.20
C TYR A 132 -7.49 -19.65 5.72
N PHE A 133 -7.80 -19.03 4.58
CA PHE A 133 -9.10 -19.08 3.93
C PHE A 133 -8.91 -19.39 2.44
N GLY A 134 -9.73 -20.30 1.91
CA GLY A 134 -9.75 -20.67 0.49
C GLY A 134 -11.03 -20.22 -0.19
N ASP A 135 -11.02 -20.29 -1.53
CA ASP A 135 -12.21 -20.07 -2.39
C ASP A 135 -13.01 -18.80 -2.06
N THR A 136 -12.31 -17.68 -1.92
CA THR A 136 -12.93 -16.36 -1.68
C THR A 136 -13.55 -15.75 -2.94
N GLN A 137 -13.65 -16.49 -4.06
CA GLN A 137 -14.02 -15.96 -5.38
C GLN A 137 -15.46 -15.41 -5.44
N ASN A 138 -16.36 -15.83 -4.55
CA ASN A 138 -17.75 -15.37 -4.50
C ASN A 138 -17.98 -14.45 -3.29
N LYS A 139 -18.65 -13.29 -3.51
CA LYS A 139 -19.04 -12.32 -2.45
C LYS A 139 -17.85 -11.64 -1.72
N ASN A 140 -16.70 -11.57 -2.38
CA ASN A 140 -15.45 -11.01 -1.84
C ASN A 140 -15.63 -9.63 -1.21
N LEU A 141 -16.31 -8.67 -1.87
CA LEU A 141 -16.41 -7.31 -1.32
C LEU A 141 -17.33 -7.20 -0.10
N SER A 142 -18.35 -8.06 0.02
CA SER A 142 -19.39 -7.94 1.06
C SER A 142 -19.14 -8.78 2.30
N LEU A 143 -18.37 -9.87 2.20
CA LEU A 143 -18.15 -10.83 3.29
C LEU A 143 -16.71 -10.86 3.80
N VAL A 144 -15.73 -10.84 2.90
CA VAL A 144 -14.32 -11.07 3.25
C VAL A 144 -13.67 -9.92 4.03
N PRO A 145 -13.99 -8.63 3.83
CA PRO A 145 -13.39 -7.54 4.60
C PRO A 145 -13.83 -7.48 6.07
N ARG A 146 -14.79 -8.33 6.48
CA ARG A 146 -15.29 -8.41 7.87
C ARG A 146 -14.59 -9.47 8.70
N VAL A 147 -13.71 -10.25 8.06
CA VAL A 147 -12.87 -11.21 8.76
C VAL A 147 -11.65 -10.40 9.22
N ILE A 148 -11.62 -10.12 10.52
CA ILE A 148 -10.68 -9.27 11.29
C ILE A 148 -11.23 -7.86 11.58
#